data_AF-A0A935T7I9-F1
#
_entry.id   AF-A0A935T7I9-F1
#
_cell.length_a   1.000
_cell.length_b   1.000
_cell.length_c   1.000
_cell.angle_alpha   90.00
_cell.angle_beta   90.00
_cell.angle_gamma   90.00
#
_symmetry.space_group_name_H-M   'P 1'
#
loop_
_entity.id
_entity.type
_entity.pdbx_description
1 polymer ?
#
loop_
_entity_poly.entity_id
_entity_poly.type
_entity_poly.pdbx_seq_one_letter_code
_entity_poly.pdbx_strand_id
1 'polypeptide(L)'
;MSRWQFLFGLLAVLSCTSNTSIAGSVDFAEKLVRATYYEGLPPEDARDLDSHGCARLAQMLEDRRELAYHANIVQALGYSRNQNAFEALRDFASIPLSGEVDRATFRARLYLPVAMGHLAQFDVRALQWLLANRPDGGQPEWRFRQVRGAELKELLSEQFLTGLAHSGAEPARVAIEAALLEGEVGAVSLRRRKHAQAARELFERGIQEEAAR
;
A
#
# COMPACT_ATOMS: atom_id res chain seq x y z
N MET A 1 -15.93 -47.04 -62.96
CA MET A 1 -14.91 -45.98 -62.82
C MET A 1 -15.69 -44.67 -62.71
N SER A 2 -15.60 -43.80 -61.72
CA SER A 2 -14.73 -43.66 -60.56
C SER A 2 -15.56 -43.02 -59.44
N ARG A 3 -15.18 -43.37 -58.21
CA ARG A 3 -15.78 -43.05 -56.92
C ARG A 3 -14.85 -42.03 -56.24
N TRP A 4 -15.40 -41.20 -55.33
CA TRP A 4 -14.72 -40.46 -54.25
C TRP A 4 -14.27 -39.01 -54.47
N GLN A 5 -14.31 -38.29 -53.34
CA GLN A 5 -13.78 -36.95 -53.02
C GLN A 5 -14.74 -35.81 -53.46
N PHE A 6 -15.23 -34.89 -52.62
CA PHE A 6 -14.73 -34.29 -51.40
C PHE A 6 -15.91 -33.81 -50.53
N LEU A 7 -16.00 -34.29 -49.29
CA LEU A 7 -16.88 -33.74 -48.26
C LEU A 7 -16.20 -33.98 -46.90
N PHE A 8 -15.21 -33.14 -46.60
CA PHE A 8 -14.67 -32.98 -45.25
C PHE A 8 -14.78 -31.50 -44.90
N GLY A 9 -15.97 -31.12 -44.43
CA GLY A 9 -16.21 -29.84 -43.79
C GLY A 9 -15.46 -29.81 -42.46
N LEU A 10 -14.38 -29.03 -42.43
CA LEU A 10 -13.52 -28.81 -41.29
C LEU A 10 -14.29 -28.02 -40.21
N LEU A 11 -14.99 -28.74 -39.33
CA LEU A 11 -15.61 -28.17 -38.14
C LEU A 11 -14.51 -27.93 -37.09
N ALA A 12 -13.77 -26.83 -37.25
CA ALA A 12 -12.80 -26.39 -36.25
C ALA A 12 -13.58 -25.85 -35.03
N VAL A 13 -13.86 -26.73 -34.07
CA VAL A 13 -14.28 -26.35 -32.73
C VAL A 13 -13.09 -25.63 -32.08
N LEU A 14 -13.04 -24.31 -32.26
CA LEU A 14 -12.25 -23.40 -31.45
C LEU A 14 -12.75 -23.56 -30.01
N SER A 15 -12.17 -24.53 -29.31
CA SER A 15 -12.24 -24.62 -27.87
C SER A 15 -11.48 -23.40 -27.36
N CYS A 16 -12.19 -22.28 -27.18
CA CYS A 16 -11.74 -21.20 -26.34
C CYS A 16 -11.56 -21.78 -24.94
N THR A 17 -10.39 -22.36 -24.66
CA THR A 17 -9.93 -22.54 -23.30
C THR A 17 -9.75 -21.13 -22.78
N SER A 18 -10.78 -20.61 -22.12
CA SER A 18 -10.68 -19.42 -21.30
C SER A 18 -9.61 -19.73 -20.27
N ASN A 19 -8.39 -19.30 -20.56
CA ASN A 19 -7.27 -19.35 -19.64
C ASN A 19 -7.67 -18.38 -18.53
N THR A 20 -8.41 -18.89 -17.55
CA THR A 20 -8.85 -18.14 -16.40
C THR A 20 -7.57 -17.82 -15.67
N SER A 21 -7.07 -16.60 -15.90
CA SER A 21 -5.89 -16.08 -15.25
C SER A 21 -6.04 -16.33 -13.75
N ILE A 22 -5.22 -17.21 -13.20
CA ILE A 22 -5.17 -17.45 -11.76
C ILE A 22 -4.65 -16.19 -11.05
N ALA A 23 -3.89 -15.35 -11.77
CA ALA A 23 -3.49 -14.02 -11.32
C ALA A 23 -4.73 -13.14 -11.14
N GLY A 24 -4.87 -12.58 -9.94
CA GLY A 24 -6.02 -11.79 -9.49
C GLY A 24 -6.99 -12.54 -8.59
N SER A 25 -7.04 -13.88 -8.65
CA SER A 25 -8.03 -14.67 -7.91
C SER A 25 -7.94 -14.52 -6.37
N VAL A 26 -9.05 -14.84 -5.69
CA VAL A 26 -9.14 -14.90 -4.21
C VAL A 26 -8.03 -15.79 -3.62
N ASP A 27 -7.82 -16.97 -4.18
CA ASP A 27 -6.79 -17.92 -3.73
C ASP A 27 -5.37 -17.36 -3.90
N PHE A 28 -5.12 -16.64 -4.99
CA PHE A 28 -3.86 -15.96 -5.23
C PHE A 28 -3.62 -14.87 -4.18
N ALA A 29 -4.62 -14.02 -3.92
CA ALA A 29 -4.53 -12.95 -2.92
C ALA A 29 -4.23 -13.49 -1.52
N GLU A 30 -4.89 -14.57 -1.09
CA GLU A 30 -4.62 -15.21 0.20
C GLU A 30 -3.21 -15.79 0.29
N LYS A 31 -2.76 -16.49 -0.77
CA LYS A 31 -1.40 -17.07 -0.82
C LYS A 31 -0.34 -15.99 -0.77
N LEU A 32 -0.55 -14.90 -1.52
CA LEU A 32 0.35 -13.74 -1.55
C LEU A 32 0.55 -13.20 -0.12
N VAL A 33 -0.51 -12.83 0.58
CA VAL A 33 -0.35 -12.14 1.88
C VAL A 33 0.09 -13.06 3.02
N ARG A 34 -0.17 -14.37 2.92
CA ARG A 34 0.23 -15.37 3.93
C ARG A 34 1.65 -15.91 3.74
N ALA A 35 2.28 -15.65 2.60
CA ALA A 35 3.67 -16.06 2.37
C ALA A 35 4.65 -15.30 3.31
N THR A 36 5.82 -15.91 3.52
CA THR A 36 6.90 -15.32 4.31
C THR A 36 7.87 -14.60 3.38
N TYR A 37 8.07 -13.31 3.64
CA TYR A 37 8.95 -12.46 2.85
C TYR A 37 10.10 -11.92 3.69
N TYR A 38 11.33 -12.06 3.18
CA TYR A 38 12.53 -11.48 3.80
C TYR A 38 12.81 -10.06 3.29
N GLU A 39 12.49 -9.80 2.02
CA GLU A 39 12.74 -8.51 1.35
C GLU A 39 11.48 -7.61 1.26
N GLY A 40 10.36 -8.09 1.80
CA GLY A 40 9.06 -7.43 1.68
C GLY A 40 8.15 -8.10 0.66
N LEU A 41 6.88 -7.67 0.64
CA LEU A 41 5.87 -8.22 -0.26
C LEU A 41 6.14 -7.77 -1.70
N PRO A 42 6.21 -8.69 -2.68
CA PRO A 42 6.54 -8.37 -4.07
C PRO A 42 5.48 -7.44 -4.68
N PRO A 43 5.84 -6.20 -5.05
CA PRO A 43 4.87 -5.21 -5.53
C PRO A 43 4.30 -5.58 -6.91
N GLU A 44 5.04 -6.28 -7.75
CA GLU A 44 4.58 -6.81 -9.03
C GLU A 44 3.39 -7.76 -8.86
N ASP A 45 3.50 -8.76 -7.97
CA ASP A 45 2.42 -9.71 -7.70
C ASP A 45 1.19 -9.02 -7.10
N ALA A 46 1.40 -8.01 -6.25
CA ALA A 46 0.31 -7.25 -5.66
C ALA A 46 -0.42 -6.36 -6.65
N ARG A 47 0.26 -5.87 -7.70
CA ARG A 47 -0.37 -5.08 -8.78
C ARG A 47 -1.31 -5.92 -9.63
N ASP A 48 -1.09 -7.23 -9.67
CA ASP A 48 -1.93 -8.19 -10.41
C ASP A 48 -3.20 -8.58 -9.66
N LEU A 49 -3.45 -8.03 -8.47
CA LEU A 49 -4.69 -8.25 -7.73
C LEU A 49 -5.89 -7.60 -8.44
N ASP A 50 -6.92 -8.40 -8.71
CA ASP A 50 -8.18 -7.91 -9.26
C ASP A 50 -9.12 -7.39 -8.15
N SER A 51 -10.35 -7.01 -8.53
CA SER A 51 -11.36 -6.52 -7.59
C SER A 51 -11.83 -7.58 -6.58
N HIS A 52 -11.87 -8.86 -6.95
CA HIS A 52 -12.22 -9.95 -6.06
C HIS A 52 -11.09 -10.25 -5.06
N GLY A 53 -9.85 -10.27 -5.52
CA GLY A 53 -8.66 -10.37 -4.67
C GLY A 53 -8.61 -9.23 -3.65
N CYS A 54 -8.77 -7.98 -4.09
CA CYS A 54 -8.79 -6.82 -3.18
C CYS A 54 -9.97 -6.87 -2.19
N ALA A 55 -11.17 -7.27 -2.64
CA ALA A 55 -12.32 -7.45 -1.74
C ALA A 55 -12.07 -8.55 -0.70
N ARG A 56 -11.38 -9.63 -1.09
CA ARG A 56 -10.99 -10.67 -0.14
C ARG A 56 -10.00 -10.15 0.90
N LEU A 57 -8.99 -9.41 0.47
CA LEU A 57 -8.01 -8.79 1.38
C LEU A 57 -8.66 -7.82 2.36
N ALA A 58 -9.66 -7.05 1.92
CA ALA A 58 -10.45 -6.19 2.80
C ALA A 58 -11.15 -7.00 3.91
N GLN A 59 -11.81 -8.12 3.56
CA GLN A 59 -12.43 -9.01 4.55
C GLN A 59 -11.39 -9.59 5.54
N MET A 60 -10.18 -9.90 5.08
CA MET A 60 -9.11 -10.41 5.94
C MET A 60 -8.59 -9.35 6.93
N LEU A 61 -8.65 -8.06 6.61
CA LEU A 61 -8.32 -6.99 7.56
C LEU A 61 -9.31 -6.91 8.73
N GLU A 62 -10.55 -7.33 8.51
CA GLU A 62 -11.58 -7.38 9.57
C GLU A 62 -11.46 -8.64 10.43
N ASP A 63 -10.85 -9.72 9.92
CA ASP A 63 -10.70 -10.99 10.64
C ASP A 63 -9.50 -10.95 11.60
N ARG A 64 -9.79 -11.05 12.90
CA ARG A 64 -8.75 -11.11 13.95
C ARG A 64 -7.85 -12.34 13.86
N ARG A 65 -8.29 -13.42 13.20
CA ARG A 65 -7.44 -14.61 12.99
C ARG A 65 -6.32 -14.34 12.00
N GLU A 66 -6.48 -13.32 11.16
CA GLU A 66 -5.51 -12.92 10.14
C GLU A 66 -4.55 -11.82 10.63
N LEU A 67 -4.59 -11.44 11.93
CA LEU A 67 -3.79 -10.35 12.50
C LEU A 67 -2.30 -10.45 12.13
N ALA A 68 -1.75 -11.67 12.13
CA ALA A 68 -0.35 -11.92 11.80
C ALA A 68 0.04 -11.44 10.38
N TYR A 69 -0.94 -11.34 9.46
CA TYR A 69 -0.75 -10.99 8.06
C TYR A 69 -1.22 -9.57 7.73
N HIS A 70 -1.82 -8.84 8.66
CA HIS A 70 -2.38 -7.50 8.40
C HIS A 70 -1.35 -6.54 7.77
N ALA A 71 -0.08 -6.60 8.16
CA ALA A 71 0.97 -5.79 7.56
C ALA A 71 1.20 -6.10 6.07
N ASN A 72 1.14 -7.38 5.68
CA ASN A 72 1.24 -7.78 4.28
C ASN A 72 -0.02 -7.39 3.52
N ILE A 73 -1.20 -7.57 4.14
CA ILE A 73 -2.48 -7.18 3.53
C ILE A 73 -2.53 -5.68 3.23
N VAL A 74 -2.13 -4.83 4.20
CA VAL A 74 -2.06 -3.38 4.02
C VAL A 74 -1.12 -3.01 2.86
N GLN A 75 0.07 -3.61 2.78
CA GLN A 75 1.01 -3.35 1.69
C GLN A 75 0.46 -3.82 0.33
N ALA A 76 -0.11 -5.04 0.26
CA ALA A 76 -0.67 -5.58 -0.96
C ALA A 76 -1.81 -4.71 -1.51
N LEU A 77 -2.70 -4.23 -0.64
CA LEU A 77 -3.74 -3.26 -1.00
C LEU A 77 -3.14 -1.93 -1.49
N GLY A 78 -2.08 -1.44 -0.85
CA GLY A 78 -1.39 -0.22 -1.27
C GLY A 78 -0.71 -0.32 -2.64
N TYR A 79 -0.15 -1.48 -2.98
CA TYR A 79 0.44 -1.75 -4.29
C TYR A 79 -0.60 -2.07 -5.37
N SER A 80 -1.78 -2.53 -4.96
CA SER A 80 -2.86 -2.82 -5.90
C SER A 80 -3.25 -1.53 -6.64
N ARG A 81 -3.59 -1.66 -7.93
CA ARG A 81 -4.12 -0.56 -8.74
C ARG A 81 -5.64 -0.44 -8.62
N ASN A 82 -6.20 -1.00 -7.55
CA ASN A 82 -7.63 -1.16 -7.39
C ASN A 82 -8.22 -0.04 -6.54
N GLN A 83 -9.22 0.67 -7.08
CA GLN A 83 -9.89 1.77 -6.36
C GLN A 83 -10.61 1.33 -5.09
N ASN A 84 -10.99 0.05 -4.98
CA ASN A 84 -11.61 -0.49 -3.76
C ASN A 84 -10.60 -0.64 -2.61
N ALA A 85 -9.30 -0.65 -2.90
CA ALA A 85 -8.27 -0.72 -1.86
C ALA A 85 -8.28 0.52 -0.96
N PHE A 86 -8.65 1.68 -1.49
CA PHE A 86 -8.73 2.92 -0.70
C PHE A 86 -9.74 2.78 0.45
N GLU A 87 -10.94 2.28 0.16
CA GLU A 87 -12.00 2.11 1.15
C GLU A 87 -11.53 1.16 2.27
N ALA A 88 -10.94 0.02 1.90
CA ALA A 88 -10.41 -0.95 2.87
C ALA A 88 -9.30 -0.36 3.76
N LEU A 89 -8.34 0.37 3.18
CA LEU A 89 -7.27 1.00 3.94
C LEU A 89 -7.77 2.14 4.83
N ARG A 90 -8.73 2.95 4.35
CA ARG A 90 -9.37 4.00 5.14
C ARG A 90 -10.14 3.42 6.31
N ASP A 91 -10.91 2.36 6.08
CA ASP A 91 -11.71 1.73 7.11
C ASP A 91 -10.81 1.11 8.18
N PHE A 92 -9.73 0.41 7.78
CA PHE A 92 -8.69 -0.04 8.70
C PHE A 92 -8.07 1.11 9.50
N ALA A 93 -7.80 2.24 8.84
CA ALA A 93 -7.26 3.43 9.50
C ALA A 93 -8.20 3.99 10.57
N SER A 94 -9.51 3.95 10.31
CA SER A 94 -10.55 4.51 11.18
C SER A 94 -10.75 3.74 12.50
N ILE A 95 -10.26 2.50 12.59
CA ILE A 95 -10.37 1.69 13.80
C ILE A 95 -9.61 2.42 14.93
N PRO A 96 -10.27 2.82 16.04
CA PRO A 96 -9.60 3.51 17.12
C PRO A 96 -8.61 2.59 17.83
N LEU A 97 -7.46 3.14 18.23
CA LEU A 97 -6.44 2.45 19.02
C LEU A 97 -6.23 3.17 20.34
N SER A 98 -6.13 2.39 21.41
CA SER A 98 -5.86 2.90 22.75
C SER A 98 -5.01 1.89 23.53
N GLY A 99 -4.13 2.39 24.41
CA GLY A 99 -3.35 1.52 25.30
C GLY A 99 -2.24 0.74 24.59
N GLU A 100 -1.94 -0.46 25.07
CA GLU A 100 -0.90 -1.33 24.49
C GLU A 100 -1.46 -2.10 23.29
N VAL A 101 -0.82 -1.98 22.13
CA VAL A 101 -1.17 -2.78 20.94
C VAL A 101 -0.19 -3.93 20.73
N ASP A 102 -0.63 -5.00 20.05
CA ASP A 102 0.25 -6.10 19.69
C ASP A 102 1.22 -5.73 18.55
N ARG A 103 2.22 -6.59 18.32
CA ARG A 103 3.26 -6.38 17.30
C ARG A 103 2.69 -6.33 15.88
N ALA A 104 1.67 -7.13 15.57
CA ALA A 104 1.09 -7.22 14.24
C ALA A 104 0.30 -5.94 13.91
N THR A 105 -0.53 -5.49 14.86
CA THR A 105 -1.26 -4.22 14.80
C THR A 105 -0.29 -3.04 14.66
N PHE A 106 0.77 -3.00 15.47
CA PHE A 106 1.81 -1.95 15.37
C PHE A 106 2.43 -1.89 13.97
N ARG A 107 2.86 -3.04 13.42
CA ARG A 107 3.45 -3.10 12.08
C ARG A 107 2.48 -2.65 11.00
N ALA A 108 1.25 -3.16 11.01
CA ALA A 108 0.24 -2.79 10.02
C ALA A 108 -0.04 -1.28 10.02
N ARG A 109 -0.09 -0.67 11.21
CA ARG A 109 -0.25 0.79 11.36
C ARG A 109 0.93 1.60 10.85
N LEU A 110 2.16 1.11 11.04
CA LEU A 110 3.34 1.76 10.47
C LEU A 110 3.37 1.70 8.95
N TYR A 111 2.91 0.61 8.33
CA TYR A 111 2.89 0.49 6.86
C TYR A 111 1.77 1.26 6.19
N LEU A 112 0.70 1.61 6.92
CA LEU A 112 -0.48 2.23 6.35
C LEU A 112 -0.19 3.53 5.56
N PRO A 113 0.60 4.51 6.05
CA PRO A 113 0.89 5.70 5.27
C PRO A 113 1.68 5.40 3.99
N VAL A 114 2.62 4.45 4.03
CA VAL A 114 3.39 4.01 2.86
C VAL A 114 2.48 3.33 1.83
N ALA A 115 1.56 2.47 2.28
CA ALA A 115 0.55 1.84 1.43
C ALA A 115 -0.36 2.88 0.75
N MET A 116 -0.85 3.88 1.51
CA MET A 116 -1.61 5.00 0.94
C MET A 116 -0.78 5.80 -0.08
N GLY A 117 0.53 5.94 0.15
CA GLY A 117 1.46 6.60 -0.76
C GLY A 117 1.59 5.90 -2.11
N HIS A 118 1.71 4.57 -2.10
CA HIS A 118 1.71 3.79 -3.34
C HIS A 118 0.36 3.84 -4.06
N LEU A 119 -0.74 3.73 -3.32
CA LEU A 119 -2.08 3.80 -3.90
C LEU A 119 -2.38 5.18 -4.50
N ALA A 120 -1.82 6.24 -3.92
CA ALA A 120 -1.97 7.62 -4.39
C ALA A 120 -1.46 7.88 -5.81
N GLN A 121 -0.61 6.99 -6.36
CA GLN A 121 -0.21 7.04 -7.77
C GLN A 121 -1.39 6.78 -8.72
N PHE A 122 -2.43 6.08 -8.25
CA PHE A 122 -3.58 5.65 -9.06
C PHE A 122 -4.92 6.17 -8.50
N ASP A 123 -4.97 6.57 -7.23
CA ASP A 123 -6.18 7.06 -6.57
C ASP A 123 -5.90 8.35 -5.75
N VAL A 124 -6.37 9.48 -6.27
CA VAL A 124 -6.20 10.81 -5.64
C VAL A 124 -6.76 10.89 -4.22
N ARG A 125 -7.74 10.04 -3.86
CA ARG A 125 -8.33 10.01 -2.51
C ARG A 125 -7.30 9.56 -1.47
N ALA A 126 -6.37 8.67 -1.83
CA ALA A 126 -5.30 8.23 -0.94
C ALA A 126 -4.29 9.36 -0.66
N LEU A 127 -3.98 10.20 -1.65
CA LEU A 127 -3.17 11.42 -1.45
C LEU A 127 -3.88 12.40 -0.51
N GLN A 128 -5.17 12.67 -0.75
CA GLN A 128 -5.96 13.54 0.11
C GLN A 128 -6.00 13.02 1.56
N TRP A 129 -6.12 11.71 1.73
CA TRP A 129 -6.05 11.08 3.04
C TRP A 129 -4.69 11.33 3.72
N LEU A 130 -3.57 11.17 3.00
CA LEU A 130 -2.23 11.43 3.54
C LEU A 130 -2.04 12.89 3.97
N LEU A 131 -2.52 13.85 3.16
CA LEU A 131 -2.42 15.27 3.47
C LEU A 131 -3.30 15.66 4.66
N ALA A 132 -4.48 15.04 4.81
CA ALA A 132 -5.41 15.33 5.90
C ALA A 132 -5.06 14.65 7.23
N ASN A 133 -4.38 13.49 7.20
CA ASN A 133 -4.11 12.67 8.39
C ASN A 133 -2.66 12.78 8.88
N ARG A 134 -1.97 13.86 8.54
CA ARG A 134 -0.62 14.11 9.05
C ARG A 134 -0.60 14.05 10.57
N PRO A 135 0.42 13.43 11.19
CA PRO A 135 0.53 13.32 12.64
C PRO A 135 1.00 14.65 13.25
N ASP A 136 0.29 15.74 12.98
CA ASP A 136 0.64 17.09 13.43
C ASP A 136 -0.01 17.42 14.79
N GLY A 137 -1.10 16.72 15.14
CA GLY A 137 -1.88 16.89 16.37
C GLY A 137 -1.24 16.35 17.66
N GLY A 138 -2.09 15.95 18.61
CA GLY A 138 -1.67 15.37 19.90
C GLY A 138 -0.83 14.09 19.77
N GLN A 139 -0.28 13.64 20.88
CA GLN A 139 0.43 12.36 20.92
C GLN A 139 -0.58 11.20 20.76
N PRO A 140 -0.23 10.11 20.05
CA PRO A 140 -1.10 8.94 19.97
C PRO A 140 -1.40 8.36 21.35
N GLU A 141 -2.66 7.97 21.59
CA GLU A 141 -3.12 7.38 22.87
C GLU A 141 -2.76 5.89 23.03
N TRP A 142 -2.12 5.32 22.01
CA TRP A 142 -1.68 3.94 21.98
C TRP A 142 -0.15 3.85 21.98
N ARG A 143 0.38 2.66 22.30
CA ARG A 143 1.81 2.40 22.40
C ARG A 143 2.15 0.95 22.03
N PHE A 144 3.42 0.72 21.73
CA PHE A 144 3.98 -0.60 21.55
C PHE A 144 5.29 -0.73 22.34
N ARG A 145 5.28 -1.55 23.38
CA ARG A 145 6.38 -1.75 24.33
C ARG A 145 6.84 -0.41 24.92
N GLN A 146 8.05 0.03 24.57
CA GLN A 146 8.61 1.30 25.02
C GLN A 146 8.30 2.48 24.09
N VAL A 147 7.85 2.20 22.85
CA VAL A 147 7.56 3.20 21.83
C VAL A 147 6.19 3.82 22.11
N ARG A 148 6.16 5.09 22.51
CA ARG A 148 4.94 5.82 22.92
C ARG A 148 5.10 7.33 22.77
N GLY A 149 3.99 8.05 22.85
CA GLY A 149 3.99 9.51 22.96
C GLY A 149 4.71 10.19 21.79
N ALA A 150 5.69 11.03 22.10
CA ALA A 150 6.50 11.75 21.11
C ALA A 150 7.32 10.83 20.19
N GLU A 151 7.87 9.73 20.71
CA GLU A 151 8.66 8.77 19.91
C GLU A 151 7.78 8.07 18.87
N LEU A 152 6.59 7.64 19.28
CA LEU A 152 5.63 7.03 18.36
C LEU A 152 5.12 8.05 17.32
N LYS A 153 4.85 9.29 17.75
CA LYS A 153 4.48 10.38 16.83
C LYS A 153 5.55 10.58 15.76
N GLU A 154 6.81 10.67 16.16
CA GLU A 154 7.95 10.82 15.24
C GLU A 154 8.04 9.66 14.24
N LEU A 155 7.93 8.41 14.73
CA LEU A 155 7.96 7.24 13.87
C LEU A 155 6.81 7.24 12.84
N LEU A 156 5.61 7.64 13.25
CA LEU A 156 4.49 7.80 12.31
C LEU A 156 4.77 8.92 11.31
N SER A 157 5.30 10.08 11.74
CA SER A 157 5.68 11.18 10.85
C SER A 157 6.66 10.73 9.77
N GLU A 158 7.63 9.88 10.11
CA GLU A 158 8.57 9.30 9.14
C GLU A 158 7.85 8.50 8.07
N GLN A 159 6.97 7.58 8.48
CA GLN A 159 6.19 6.77 7.54
C GLN A 159 5.27 7.62 6.65
N PHE A 160 4.67 8.68 7.19
CA PHE A 160 3.87 9.64 6.42
C PHE A 160 4.70 10.37 5.36
N LEU A 161 5.91 10.83 5.69
CA LEU A 161 6.80 11.47 4.73
C LEU A 161 7.23 10.50 3.63
N THR A 162 7.53 9.25 3.99
CA THR A 162 7.81 8.18 3.02
C THR A 162 6.61 7.91 2.11
N GLY A 163 5.39 7.83 2.65
CA GLY A 163 4.17 7.71 1.86
C GLY A 163 3.94 8.87 0.90
N LEU A 164 4.12 10.11 1.36
CA LEU A 164 4.06 11.30 0.51
C LEU A 164 5.08 11.22 -0.64
N ALA A 165 6.31 10.81 -0.35
CA ALA A 165 7.35 10.66 -1.38
C ALA A 165 6.99 9.59 -2.43
N HIS A 166 6.42 8.45 -2.01
CA HIS A 166 5.97 7.41 -2.93
C HIS A 166 4.80 7.82 -3.82
N SER A 167 4.01 8.83 -3.44
CA SER A 167 2.89 9.28 -4.27
C SER A 167 3.32 9.94 -5.58
N GLY A 168 4.54 10.49 -5.66
CA GLY A 168 5.03 11.22 -6.83
C GLY A 168 4.27 12.52 -7.15
N ALA A 169 3.27 12.89 -6.33
CA ALA A 169 2.40 14.02 -6.61
C ALA A 169 3.01 15.36 -6.15
N GLU A 170 2.83 16.41 -6.95
CA GLU A 170 3.33 17.76 -6.64
C GLU A 170 2.84 18.32 -5.29
N PRO A 171 1.56 18.15 -4.88
CA PRO A 171 1.13 18.53 -3.53
C PRO A 171 1.90 17.81 -2.41
N ALA A 172 2.36 16.58 -2.66
CA ALA A 172 3.17 15.84 -1.69
C ALA A 172 4.58 16.44 -1.56
N ARG A 173 5.19 16.89 -2.68
CA ARG A 173 6.47 17.61 -2.68
C ARG A 173 6.40 18.86 -1.80
N VAL A 174 5.40 19.71 -2.04
CA VAL A 174 5.16 20.93 -1.24
C VAL A 174 5.04 20.60 0.25
N ALA A 175 4.32 19.52 0.56
CA ALA A 175 4.11 19.08 1.92
C ALA A 175 5.42 18.59 2.57
N ILE A 176 6.29 17.89 1.85
CA ILE A 176 7.63 17.46 2.32
C ILE A 176 8.53 18.67 2.56
N GLU A 177 8.50 19.66 1.66
CA GLU A 177 9.28 20.91 1.80
C GLU A 177 8.84 21.73 3.00
N ALA A 178 7.54 21.85 3.24
CA ALA A 178 7.03 22.49 4.45
C ALA A 178 7.55 21.79 5.72
N ALA A 179 7.58 20.46 5.74
CA ALA A 179 8.11 19.70 6.87
C ALA A 179 9.62 19.91 7.10
N LEU A 180 10.40 20.15 6.03
CA LEU A 180 11.81 20.53 6.14
C LEU A 180 11.97 21.90 6.79
N LEU A 181 11.19 22.89 6.35
CA LEU A 181 11.24 24.26 6.87
C LEU A 181 10.82 24.33 8.34
N GLU A 182 9.77 23.61 8.75
CA GLU A 182 9.39 23.47 10.16
C GLU A 182 10.53 22.93 11.02
N GLY A 183 11.34 22.02 10.44
CA GLY A 183 12.52 21.45 11.08
C GLY A 183 13.63 22.45 11.38
N GLU A 184 13.68 23.57 10.66
CA GLU A 184 14.72 24.60 10.82
C GLU A 184 14.34 25.65 11.86
N VAL A 185 13.05 25.86 12.10
CA VAL A 185 12.54 26.96 12.93
C VAL A 185 12.31 26.55 14.40
N GLY A 186 12.37 25.25 14.73
CA GLY A 186 12.13 24.76 16.08
C GLY A 186 13.20 23.80 16.62
N ALA A 187 13.04 23.38 17.87
CA ALA A 187 13.76 22.24 18.48
C ALA A 187 13.29 20.89 17.90
N VAL A 188 13.04 20.85 16.59
CA VAL A 188 12.66 19.65 15.86
C VAL A 188 13.89 18.73 15.82
N SER A 189 13.65 17.43 15.96
CA SER A 189 14.73 16.45 15.95
C SER A 189 15.51 16.51 14.62
N LEU A 190 16.84 16.45 14.72
CA LEU A 190 17.73 16.24 13.56
C LEU A 190 17.28 15.02 12.72
N ARG A 191 16.65 14.05 13.38
CA ARG A 191 16.06 12.85 12.78
C ARG A 191 14.94 13.20 11.81
N ARG A 192 13.93 13.99 12.18
CA ARG A 192 12.83 14.41 11.28
C ARG A 192 13.36 15.12 10.03
N ARG A 193 14.37 15.99 10.18
CA ARG A 193 15.03 16.68 9.05
C ARG A 193 15.68 15.69 8.08
N LYS A 194 16.47 14.74 8.60
CA LYS A 194 17.10 13.69 7.78
C LYS A 194 16.06 12.86 7.01
N HIS A 195 14.94 12.53 7.65
CA HIS A 195 13.87 11.77 6.99
C HIS A 195 13.13 12.57 5.92
N ALA A 196 12.84 13.85 6.16
CA ALA A 196 12.23 14.69 5.14
C ALA A 196 13.17 14.91 3.93
N GLN A 197 14.49 15.00 4.17
CA GLN A 197 15.48 15.03 3.09
C GLN A 197 15.49 13.71 2.31
N ALA A 198 15.54 12.56 2.99
CA ALA A 198 15.47 11.26 2.33
C ALA A 198 14.16 11.06 1.53
N ALA A 199 13.03 11.56 2.05
CA ALA A 199 11.75 11.56 1.35
C ALA A 199 11.80 12.40 0.06
N ARG A 200 12.44 13.57 0.10
CA ARG A 200 12.66 14.39 -1.10
C ARG A 200 13.53 13.67 -2.13
N GLU A 201 14.65 13.07 -1.71
CA GLU A 201 15.52 12.31 -2.62
C GLU A 201 14.80 11.12 -3.26
N LEU A 202 13.94 10.44 -2.48
CA LEU A 202 13.09 9.36 -2.99
C LEU A 202 12.08 9.86 -4.02
N PHE A 203 11.44 10.99 -3.76
CA PHE A 203 10.50 11.63 -4.68
C PHE A 203 11.19 12.02 -6.00
N GLU A 204 12.35 12.67 -5.92
CA GLU A 204 13.14 13.07 -7.09
C GLU A 204 13.55 11.86 -7.94
N ARG A 205 13.95 10.75 -7.30
CA ARG A 205 14.25 9.48 -8.00
C ARG A 205 13.04 8.90 -8.70
N GLY A 206 11.87 8.89 -8.04
CA GLY A 206 10.62 8.40 -8.63
C GLY A 206 10.28 9.12 -9.94
N ILE A 207 10.41 10.45 -9.98
CA ILE A 207 10.21 11.25 -11.19
C ILE A 207 11.19 10.87 -12.30
N GLN A 208 12.47 10.68 -11.97
CA GLN A 208 13.49 10.30 -12.95
C GLN A 208 13.24 8.91 -13.56
N GLU A 209 12.83 7.95 -12.73
CA GLU A 209 12.50 6.59 -13.18
C GLU A 209 11.24 6.56 -14.06
N GLU A 210 10.25 7.40 -13.78
CA GLU A 210 9.05 7.53 -14.61
C GLU A 210 9.35 8.20 -15.95
N ALA A 211 10.19 9.25 -15.96
CA ALA A 211 10.61 9.93 -17.19
C ALA A 211 11.46 9.05 -18.12
N ALA A 212 12.04 7.97 -17.61
CA ALA A 212 12.87 7.04 -18.38
C ALA A 212 12.09 5.88 -19.02
N ARG A 213 10.79 5.72 -18.69
CA ARG A 213 9.92 4.67 -19.24
C ARG A 213 9.14 5.16 -20.45
#